data_AF-A0A957VVZ8-F1
#
_entry.id   AF-A0A957VVZ8-F1
#
_cell.length_a   1.000
_cell.length_b   1.000
_cell.length_c   1.000
_cell.angle_alpha   90.00
_cell.angle_beta   90.00
_cell.angle_gamma   90.00
#
_symmetry.space_group_name_H-M   'P 1'
#
loop_
_entity.id
_entity.type
_entity.pdbx_description
1 polymer ?
#
loop_
_entity_poly.entity_id
_entity_poly.type
_entity_poly.pdbx_seq_one_letter_code
_entity_poly.pdbx_strand_id
1 'polypeptide(L)' 'MTFYPGLDKCPMCHGVWLDAQYDYETVAKIWQNGIPGREYSLWRYMELLPVLDVEHINSMGEGY' A
#
# COMPACT_ATOMS: atom_id res chain seq x y z
N MET A 1 4.11 -12.79 3.30
CA MET A 1 3.96 -12.46 1.86
C MET A 1 5.36 -12.27 1.30
N THR A 2 5.81 -13.08 0.33
CA THR A 2 7.13 -12.90 -0.28
C THR A 2 7.01 -11.89 -1.40
N PHE A 3 7.80 -10.82 -1.37
CA PHE A 3 7.89 -9.85 -2.46
C PHE A 3 8.64 -10.49 -3.63
N TYR A 4 8.05 -10.50 -4.83
CA TYR A 4 8.67 -11.05 -6.04
C TYR A 4 8.98 -9.89 -7.01
N PRO A 5 10.14 -9.24 -6.89
CA PRO A 5 10.53 -8.22 -7.85
C PRO A 5 10.68 -8.86 -9.24
N GLY A 6 10.09 -8.24 -10.26
CA GLY A 6 10.30 -8.62 -11.67
C GLY A 6 9.33 -9.67 -12.25
N LEU A 7 8.09 -9.76 -11.78
CA LEU A 7 7.06 -10.47 -12.54
C LEU A 7 6.53 -9.60 -13.68
N ASP A 8 6.69 -10.09 -14.91
CA ASP A 8 6.14 -9.44 -16.11
C ASP A 8 4.71 -9.87 -16.42
N LYS A 9 4.28 -11.02 -15.87
CA LYS A 9 2.96 -11.64 -16.08
C LYS A 9 2.52 -12.43 -14.86
N CYS A 10 1.21 -12.58 -14.67
CA CYS A 10 0.67 -13.42 -13.59
C CYS A 10 1.02 -14.90 -13.83
N PRO A 11 1.61 -15.62 -12.86
CA PRO A 11 2.00 -17.02 -13.04
C PRO A 11 0.80 -17.97 -13.09
N MET A 12 -0.38 -17.52 -12.65
CA MET A 12 -1.60 -18.33 -12.62
C MET A 12 -2.42 -18.22 -13.91
N CYS A 13 -2.49 -17.02 -14.50
CA CYS A 13 -3.35 -16.75 -15.67
C CYS A 13 -2.62 -16.17 -16.89
N HIS A 14 -1.32 -15.88 -16.78
CA HIS A 14 -0.46 -15.27 -17.82
C HIS A 14 -0.92 -13.87 -18.29
N GLY A 15 -1.80 -13.21 -17.53
CA GLY A 15 -2.18 -11.82 -17.77
C GLY A 15 -0.99 -10.87 -17.63
N VAL A 16 -0.93 -9.86 -18.49
CA VAL A 16 0.11 -8.82 -18.49
C VAL A 16 -0.15 -7.71 -17.47
N TRP A 17 -1.39 -7.58 -17.03
CA TRP A 17 -1.77 -6.65 -15.96
C TRP A 17 -1.70 -7.40 -14.63
N LEU A 18 -0.93 -6.83 -13.70
CA LEU A 18 -0.82 -7.34 -12.35
C LEU A 18 -1.56 -6.39 -11.40
N ASP A 19 -2.40 -6.95 -10.54
CA ASP A 19 -3.07 -6.20 -9.49
C ASP A 19 -2.22 -6.19 -8.22
N ALA A 20 -2.10 -5.02 -7.61
CA ALA A 20 -1.54 -4.89 -6.28
C ALA A 20 -2.48 -5.56 -5.26
N GLN A 21 -1.93 -6.46 -4.45
CA GLN A 21 -2.65 -7.16 -3.39
C GLN A 21 -2.35 -6.50 -2.05
N TYR A 22 -3.40 -6.10 -1.34
CA TYR A 22 -3.33 -5.43 -0.04
C TYR A 22 -4.06 -6.26 1.02
N ASP A 23 -3.59 -6.19 2.26
CA ASP A 23 -4.24 -6.83 3.40
C ASP A 23 -5.37 -5.95 3.96
N TYR A 24 -6.49 -5.91 3.25
CA TYR A 24 -7.65 -5.11 3.64
C TYR A 24 -8.24 -5.53 4.99
N GLU A 25 -8.20 -6.82 5.35
CA GLU A 25 -8.75 -7.30 6.62
C GLU A 25 -7.97 -6.74 7.82
N THR A 26 -6.64 -6.74 7.73
CA THR A 26 -5.78 -6.16 8.77
C THR A 26 -5.95 -4.65 8.83
N VAL A 27 -5.93 -3.97 7.69
CA VAL A 27 -6.09 -2.51 7.61
C VAL A 27 -7.43 -2.06 8.20
N ALA A 28 -8.53 -2.76 7.87
CA ALA A 28 -9.85 -2.44 8.40
C ALA A 28 -9.88 -2.49 9.94
N LYS A 29 -9.24 -3.50 10.55
CA LYS A 29 -9.15 -3.60 12.02
C LYS A 29 -8.34 -2.46 12.63
N ILE A 30 -7.26 -2.03 11.98
CA ILE A 30 -6.43 -0.91 12.47
C ILE A 30 -7.23 0.39 12.41
N TRP A 31 -7.90 0.66 11.29
CA TRP A 31 -8.62 1.91 11.06
C TRP A 31 -9.91 2.05 11.87
N GLN A 32 -10.45 0.96 12.43
CA GLN A 32 -11.56 1.02 13.39
C GLN A 32 -11.24 1.91 14.60
N ASN A 33 -9.97 1.95 15.03
CA ASN A 33 -9.50 2.80 16.13
C ASN A 33 -9.23 4.25 15.70
N GLY A 34 -9.45 4.57 14.43
CA GLY A 34 -9.40 5.91 13.88
C GLY A 34 -8.17 6.21 13.05
N ILE A 35 -8.44 6.88 11.93
CA ILE A 35 -7.53 7.71 11.13
C ILE A 35 -7.55 9.21 11.58
N PRO A 36 -8.58 9.74 12.28
CA PRO A 36 -8.59 11.15 12.70
C PRO A 36 -7.35 11.57 13.49
N GLY A 37 -6.87 12.80 13.25
CA GLY A 37 -5.69 13.37 13.90
C GLY A 37 -4.37 13.11 13.16
N ARG A 38 -4.37 12.28 12.10
CA ARG A 38 -3.25 12.15 11.19
C ARG A 38 -3.16 13.36 10.25
N GLU A 39 -1.96 13.59 9.72
CA GLU A 39 -1.73 14.65 8.73
C GLU A 39 -2.61 14.49 7.48
N TYR A 40 -2.93 15.60 6.83
CA TYR A 40 -3.62 15.61 5.55
C TYR A 40 -2.63 15.30 4.42
N SER A 41 -2.27 14.03 4.29
CA SER A 41 -1.42 13.53 3.21
C SER A 41 -1.86 12.14 2.77
N LEU A 42 -1.44 11.70 1.57
CA LEU A 42 -1.62 10.32 1.14
C LEU A 42 -0.96 9.34 2.13
N TRP A 43 0.15 9.74 2.74
CA TRP A 43 0.92 8.92 3.68
C TRP A 43 0.19 8.61 4.98
N ARG A 44 -0.95 9.24 5.29
CA ARG A 44 -1.75 8.85 6.47
C ARG A 44 -2.30 7.42 6.40
N TYR A 45 -2.18 6.73 5.27
CA TYR A 45 -2.63 5.35 5.04
C TYR A 45 -1.47 4.33 5.01
N MET A 46 -0.38 4.56 5.77
CA MET A 46 0.82 3.70 5.77
C MET A 46 0.53 2.20 5.94
N GLU A 47 -0.54 1.83 6.64
CA GLU A 47 -0.87 0.41 6.86
C GLU A 47 -1.39 -0.27 5.59
N LEU A 48 -1.91 0.50 4.63
CA LEU A 48 -2.35 -0.01 3.33
C LEU A 48 -1.22 0.08 2.29
N LEU A 49 -0.43 1.15 2.32
CA LEU A 49 0.58 1.41 1.29
C LEU A 49 1.71 0.37 1.35
N PRO A 50 2.25 -0.09 0.20
CA PRO A 50 3.26 -1.13 0.16
C PRO A 50 4.68 -0.54 0.38
N VAL A 51 4.81 0.39 1.33
CA VAL A 51 6.08 1.04 1.66
C VAL A 51 6.87 0.15 2.62
N LEU A 52 8.06 -0.28 2.21
CA LEU A 52 8.94 -1.14 3.02
C LEU A 52 9.83 -0.34 3.97
N ASP A 53 10.20 0.87 3.57
CA ASP A 53 11.08 1.76 4.32
C ASP A 53 10.61 3.21 4.15
N VAL A 54 10.34 3.87 5.26
CA VAL A 54 9.81 5.23 5.30
C VAL A 54 10.83 6.28 4.87
N GLU A 55 12.12 5.99 5.03
CA GLU A 55 13.21 6.89 4.62
C GLU A 55 13.30 7.04 3.10
N HIS A 56 12.68 6.12 2.34
CA HIS A 56 12.64 6.14 0.89
C HIS A 56 11.33 6.72 0.31
N ILE A 57 10.49 7.32 1.16
CA ILE A 57 9.27 8.00 0.70
C ILE A 57 9.68 9.26 -0.07
N ASN A 58 9.30 9.31 -1.35
CA ASN A 58 9.37 10.54 -2.15
C ASN A 58 7.97 11.17 -2.20
N SER A 59 7.81 12.30 -1.52
CA SER A 59 6.56 13.04 -1.42
C SER A 59 6.62 14.32 -2.25
N MET A 60 5.51 14.65 -2.91
CA MET A 60 5.35 15.91 -3.66
C MET A 60 4.24 16.79 -3.07
N GLY A 61 3.79 16.49 -1.85
CA GLY A 61 2.69 17.21 -1.19
C GLY A 61 1.31 16.72 -1.62
N GLU A 62 1.19 15.44 -1.95
CA GLU A 62 -0.08 14.81 -2.32
C GLU A 62 -0.98 14.47 -1.11
N GLY A 63 -2.30 14.49 -1.36
CA GLY A 63 -3.32 14.38 -0.33
C GLY A 63 -3.78 15.76 0.16
N TYR A 64 -5.09 15.98 0.15
CA TYR A 64 -5.75 17.17 0.67
C TYR A 64 -7.07 16.75 1.30
#